data_AF-A0A934AFR1-F1
#
_entry.id   AF-A0A934AFR1-F1
#
_cell.length_a   1.000
_cell.length_b   1.000
_cell.length_c   1.000
_cell.angle_alpha   90.00
_cell.angle_beta   90.00
_cell.angle_gamma   90.00
#
_symmetry.space_group_name_H-M   'P 1'
#
loop_
_entity.id
_entity.type
_entity.pdbx_description
1 polymer ?
#
loop_
_entity_poly.entity_id
_entity_poly.type
_entity_poly.pdbx_seq_one_letter_code
_entity_poly.pdbx_strand_id
1 'polypeptide(L)'
;MVEVFTDPDIGIAGSKIYFAKGHEYHRDRYKKDERGKVIWYAGGVIDWDNMYASHRGVDEVDQGQFNRIQETPFVTGCSMMIKKEVFDKIGLLDQRLFAYLEDVDFCVRAKQAGYKLLYVPQSVIWHTNAGSSGVGSDTHQYYMTRNRLLVGFRYAPLRTKFALLREATRTIIGGSSIRRKAVLDALIGRLGKQ
;
A
#
# COMPACT_ATOMS: atom_id res chain seq x y z
N MET A 1 -16.59 6.66 -14.71
CA MET A 1 -15.79 6.90 -13.48
C MET A 1 -16.38 7.99 -12.57
N VAL A 2 -17.28 8.86 -13.05
CA VAL A 2 -17.93 9.91 -12.22
C VAL A 2 -19.08 9.38 -11.35
N GLU A 3 -19.74 8.29 -11.76
CA GLU A 3 -20.91 7.74 -11.05
C GLU A 3 -20.60 7.24 -9.62
N VAL A 4 -19.37 6.80 -9.34
CA VAL A 4 -18.99 6.32 -8.00
C VAL A 4 -18.97 7.42 -6.94
N PHE A 5 -18.91 8.70 -7.31
CA PHE A 5 -18.91 9.81 -6.35
C PHE A 5 -20.30 10.43 -6.14
N THR A 6 -21.35 9.80 -6.65
CA THR A 6 -22.75 10.20 -6.37
C THR A 6 -23.16 9.93 -4.92
N ASP A 7 -22.57 8.92 -4.27
CA ASP A 7 -22.65 8.74 -2.81
C ASP A 7 -21.71 9.78 -2.14
N PRO A 8 -22.25 10.68 -1.28
CA PRO A 8 -21.44 11.67 -0.58
C PRO A 8 -20.39 11.04 0.34
N ASP A 9 -20.62 9.83 0.86
CA ASP A 9 -19.71 9.16 1.79
C ASP A 9 -18.45 8.61 1.09
N ILE A 10 -18.48 8.41 -0.23
CA ILE A 10 -17.32 7.90 -0.97
C ILE A 10 -16.30 9.02 -1.13
N GLY A 11 -15.18 8.93 -0.41
CA GLY A 11 -14.11 9.93 -0.45
C GLY A 11 -13.00 9.59 -1.45
N ILE A 12 -12.74 8.30 -1.67
CA ILE A 12 -11.60 7.83 -2.47
C ILE A 12 -12.03 6.63 -3.33
N ALA A 13 -11.60 6.61 -4.58
CA ALA A 13 -11.79 5.50 -5.49
C ALA A 13 -10.46 5.11 -6.17
N GLY A 14 -10.24 3.81 -6.32
CA GLY A 14 -9.07 3.22 -6.96
C GLY A 14 -9.41 2.30 -8.12
N SER A 15 -8.49 2.22 -9.09
CA SER A 15 -8.64 1.38 -10.28
C SER A 15 -8.33 -0.10 -10.00
N LYS A 16 -8.74 -0.99 -10.90
CA LYS A 16 -8.06 -2.27 -11.11
C LYS A 16 -6.73 -2.03 -11.82
N ILE A 17 -5.70 -2.71 -11.36
CA ILE A 17 -4.36 -2.54 -11.87
C ILE A 17 -3.78 -3.89 -12.24
N TYR A 18 -3.36 -4.01 -13.48
CA TYR A 18 -2.59 -5.15 -13.96
C TYR A 18 -1.10 -4.84 -13.88
N PHE A 19 -0.28 -5.87 -13.77
CA PHE A 19 1.12 -5.74 -14.16
C PHE A 19 1.20 -5.38 -15.65
N ALA A 20 2.05 -4.42 -15.99
CA ALA A 20 2.37 -4.15 -17.39
C ALA A 20 2.96 -5.42 -18.04
N LYS A 21 2.59 -5.69 -19.28
CA LYS A 21 2.99 -6.92 -19.98
C LYS A 21 4.51 -7.08 -20.00
N GLY A 22 5.01 -8.17 -19.44
CA GLY A 22 6.44 -8.45 -19.33
C GLY A 22 7.11 -7.92 -18.06
N HIS A 23 6.37 -7.21 -17.22
CA HIS A 23 6.78 -6.71 -15.91
C HIS A 23 6.04 -7.41 -14.77
N GLU A 24 5.43 -8.57 -15.04
CA GLU A 24 4.86 -9.43 -14.01
C GLU A 24 5.95 -9.88 -13.03
N TYR A 25 5.61 -9.92 -11.74
CA TYR A 25 6.59 -10.25 -10.70
C TYR A 25 7.17 -11.66 -10.87
N HIS A 26 6.29 -12.64 -11.11
CA HIS A 26 6.65 -14.03 -11.37
C HIS A 26 6.51 -14.40 -12.86
N ARG A 27 7.18 -13.65 -13.75
CA ARG A 27 7.02 -13.73 -15.22
C ARG A 27 7.03 -15.14 -15.81
N ASP A 28 7.80 -16.05 -15.23
CA ASP A 28 7.97 -17.43 -15.71
C ASP A 28 6.82 -18.36 -15.32
N ARG A 29 5.91 -17.93 -14.43
CA ARG A 29 4.71 -18.70 -14.06
C ARG A 29 3.56 -18.59 -15.05
N TYR A 30 3.58 -17.57 -15.91
CA TYR A 30 2.44 -17.22 -16.76
C TYR A 30 2.67 -17.57 -18.23
N LYS A 31 1.62 -18.05 -18.90
CA LYS A 31 1.63 -18.23 -20.35
C LYS A 31 1.76 -16.87 -21.06
N LYS A 32 2.25 -16.88 -22.30
CA LYS A 32 2.52 -15.65 -23.07
C LYS A 32 1.26 -14.78 -23.26
N ASP A 33 0.08 -15.38 -23.33
CA ASP A 33 -1.24 -14.76 -23.52
C ASP A 33 -1.93 -14.36 -22.20
N GLU A 34 -1.41 -14.81 -21.06
CA GLU A 34 -1.82 -14.39 -19.71
C GLU A 34 -1.08 -13.14 -19.24
N ARG A 35 0.13 -12.89 -19.78
CA ARG A 35 0.92 -11.68 -19.50
C ARG A 35 0.17 -10.41 -19.91
N GLY A 36 0.15 -9.42 -19.02
CA GLY A 36 -0.69 -8.22 -19.12
C GLY A 36 -2.12 -8.38 -18.59
N LYS A 37 -2.51 -9.58 -18.13
CA LYS A 37 -3.78 -9.85 -17.42
C LYS A 37 -3.56 -10.29 -15.96
N VAL A 38 -2.32 -10.27 -15.50
CA VAL A 38 -1.96 -10.62 -14.12
C VAL A 38 -2.24 -9.42 -13.23
N ILE A 39 -3.00 -9.63 -12.17
CA ILE A 39 -3.41 -8.58 -11.23
C ILE A 39 -2.20 -8.12 -10.43
N TRP A 40 -2.00 -6.80 -10.39
CA TRP A 40 -1.10 -6.14 -9.43
C TRP A 40 -1.88 -5.61 -8.22
N TYR A 41 -3.09 -5.09 -8.45
CA TYR A 41 -3.98 -4.59 -7.41
C TYR A 41 -5.45 -4.75 -7.83
N ALA A 42 -6.22 -5.45 -6.98
CA ALA A 42 -7.67 -5.51 -7.06
C ALA A 42 -8.34 -5.03 -5.76
N GLY A 43 -7.75 -4.07 -5.04
CA GLY A 43 -8.15 -3.71 -3.68
C GLY A 43 -7.03 -3.97 -2.67
N GLY A 44 -6.99 -3.19 -1.60
CA GLY A 44 -6.05 -3.37 -0.50
C GLY A 44 -6.56 -4.32 0.58
N VAL A 45 -5.64 -5.01 1.26
CA VAL A 45 -5.88 -5.79 2.48
C VAL A 45 -4.87 -5.35 3.53
N ILE A 46 -5.34 -5.10 4.76
CA ILE A 46 -4.46 -4.76 5.89
C ILE A 46 -4.64 -5.79 6.99
N ASP A 47 -3.55 -6.49 7.30
CA ASP A 47 -3.42 -7.34 8.47
C ASP A 47 -2.78 -6.52 9.59
N TRP A 48 -3.58 -6.04 10.53
CA TRP A 48 -3.12 -5.26 11.68
C TRP A 48 -2.44 -6.11 12.76
N ASP A 49 -2.64 -7.42 12.76
CA ASP A 49 -2.01 -8.31 13.73
C ASP A 49 -0.55 -8.57 13.40
N ASN A 50 -0.22 -8.49 12.11
CA ASN A 50 1.15 -8.63 11.62
C ASN A 50 1.70 -7.33 11.00
N MET A 51 0.90 -6.26 10.94
CA MET A 51 1.22 -4.99 10.27
C MET A 51 1.72 -5.21 8.83
N TYR A 52 0.89 -5.87 8.03
CA TYR A 52 1.13 -6.07 6.59
C TYR A 52 0.00 -5.44 5.78
N ALA A 53 0.38 -4.64 4.79
CA ALA A 53 -0.51 -4.19 3.73
C ALA A 53 -0.17 -4.97 2.45
N SER A 54 -1.18 -5.52 1.80
CA SER A 54 -1.03 -6.30 0.59
C SER A 54 -2.13 -5.99 -0.41
N HIS A 55 -1.93 -6.41 -1.65
CA HIS A 55 -2.89 -6.22 -2.73
C HIS A 55 -3.69 -7.51 -2.92
N ARG A 56 -5.02 -7.38 -2.88
CA ARG A 56 -5.93 -8.48 -3.18
C ARG A 56 -5.73 -8.93 -4.62
N GLY A 57 -5.63 -10.24 -4.81
CA GLY A 57 -5.47 -10.86 -6.13
C GLY A 57 -4.07 -10.71 -6.73
N VAL A 58 -3.10 -10.13 -6.03
CA VAL A 58 -1.75 -9.95 -6.59
C VAL A 58 -1.18 -11.27 -7.10
N ASP A 59 -0.59 -11.23 -8.30
CA ASP A 59 -0.06 -12.40 -9.01
C ASP A 59 -1.11 -13.44 -9.46
N GLU A 60 -2.40 -13.16 -9.34
CA GLU A 60 -3.44 -13.97 -9.97
C GLU A 60 -3.66 -13.53 -11.43
N VAL A 61 -3.86 -14.50 -12.33
CA VAL A 61 -4.36 -14.22 -13.68
C VAL A 61 -5.84 -13.84 -13.58
N ASP A 62 -6.22 -12.70 -14.14
CA ASP A 62 -7.62 -12.25 -14.11
C ASP A 62 -8.47 -13.08 -15.09
N GLN A 63 -9.45 -13.77 -14.53
CA GLN A 63 -10.50 -14.53 -15.20
C GLN A 63 -11.88 -13.86 -15.01
N GLY A 64 -11.90 -12.62 -14.50
CA GLY A 64 -13.10 -11.87 -14.16
C GLY A 64 -13.51 -11.98 -12.69
N GLN A 65 -12.69 -12.62 -11.84
CA GLN A 65 -13.00 -12.84 -10.43
C GLN A 65 -13.02 -11.53 -9.61
N PHE A 66 -12.46 -10.44 -10.15
CA PHE A 66 -12.42 -9.12 -9.52
C PHE A 66 -13.25 -8.06 -10.27
N ASN A 67 -14.36 -8.43 -10.91
CA ASN A 67 -15.18 -7.50 -11.71
C ASN A 67 -16.30 -6.77 -10.93
N ARG A 68 -16.30 -6.83 -9.60
CA ARG A 68 -17.28 -6.12 -8.76
C ARG A 68 -16.68 -4.90 -8.08
N ILE A 69 -17.43 -3.79 -8.12
CA ILE A 69 -17.16 -2.64 -7.25
C ILE A 69 -17.35 -3.09 -5.81
N GLN A 70 -16.41 -2.74 -4.93
CA GLN A 70 -16.50 -3.06 -3.51
C GLN A 70 -15.68 -2.08 -2.68
N GLU A 71 -16.05 -1.95 -1.41
CA GLU A 71 -15.22 -1.23 -0.44
C GLU A 71 -13.87 -1.93 -0.25
N THR A 72 -12.85 -1.13 0.06
CA THR A 72 -11.50 -1.63 0.31
C THR A 72 -10.84 -0.91 1.50
N PRO A 73 -10.06 -1.61 2.34
CA PRO A 73 -9.26 -1.02 3.40
C PRO A 73 -8.34 0.13 2.96
N PHE A 74 -7.72 0.03 1.79
CA PHE A 74 -6.92 1.11 1.23
C PHE A 74 -6.89 1.06 -0.31
N VAL A 75 -6.73 2.25 -0.90
CA VAL A 75 -6.42 2.44 -2.31
C VAL A 75 -4.94 2.71 -2.45
N THR A 76 -4.30 2.09 -3.44
CA THR A 76 -2.89 2.33 -3.73
C THR A 76 -2.67 3.71 -4.37
N GLY A 77 -1.61 4.40 -3.98
CA GLY A 77 -1.31 5.76 -4.44
C GLY A 77 -1.06 5.89 -5.95
N CYS A 78 -0.74 4.82 -6.66
CA CYS A 78 -0.44 4.88 -8.11
C CYS A 78 -1.68 5.08 -9.00
N SER A 79 -2.89 4.86 -8.47
CA SER A 79 -4.14 5.14 -9.17
C SER A 79 -5.25 5.43 -8.17
N MET A 80 -5.30 6.68 -7.71
CA MET A 80 -6.24 7.13 -6.70
C MET A 80 -6.94 8.41 -7.17
N MET A 81 -8.28 8.40 -7.16
CA MET A 81 -9.10 9.60 -7.29
C MET A 81 -9.66 9.95 -5.91
N ILE A 82 -9.50 11.19 -5.49
CA ILE A 82 -9.80 11.66 -4.14
C ILE A 82 -10.69 12.90 -4.26
N LYS A 83 -11.81 12.95 -3.52
CA LYS A 83 -12.59 14.18 -3.42
C LYS A 83 -11.80 15.27 -2.70
N LYS A 84 -11.88 16.51 -3.17
CA LYS A 84 -11.19 17.66 -2.56
C LYS A 84 -11.44 17.77 -1.05
N GLU A 85 -12.69 17.59 -0.63
CA GLU A 85 -13.11 17.66 0.78
C GLU A 85 -12.38 16.67 1.69
N VAL A 86 -11.88 15.54 1.16
CA VAL A 86 -11.06 14.61 1.94
C VAL A 86 -9.77 15.30 2.35
N PHE A 87 -9.10 16.00 1.44
CA PHE A 87 -7.89 16.77 1.78
C PHE A 87 -8.20 17.90 2.76
N ASP A 88 -9.32 18.60 2.57
CA ASP A 88 -9.73 19.68 3.47
C ASP A 88 -9.98 19.14 4.90
N LYS A 89 -10.44 17.89 5.02
CA LYS A 89 -10.77 17.24 6.31
C LYS A 89 -9.59 16.56 7.00
N ILE A 90 -8.74 15.83 6.27
CA ILE A 90 -7.67 15.01 6.86
C ILE A 90 -6.25 15.49 6.54
N GLY A 91 -6.11 16.53 5.73
CA GLY A 91 -4.83 17.02 5.24
C GLY A 91 -4.22 16.13 4.14
N LEU A 92 -2.94 16.35 3.84
CA LEU A 92 -2.22 15.66 2.78
C LEU A 92 -1.63 14.31 3.24
N LEU A 93 -0.85 13.67 2.37
CA LEU A 93 0.01 12.53 2.71
C LEU A 93 1.02 12.92 3.80
N ASP A 94 1.31 11.99 4.71
CA ASP A 94 2.28 12.20 5.78
C ASP A 94 3.71 12.14 5.22
N GLN A 95 4.34 13.31 5.06
CA GLN A 95 5.69 13.43 4.47
C GLN A 95 6.75 12.63 5.24
N ARG A 96 6.51 12.28 6.51
CA ARG A 96 7.40 11.44 7.32
C ARG A 96 7.53 10.03 6.77
N LEU A 97 6.50 9.52 6.08
CA LEU A 97 6.43 8.19 5.49
C LEU A 97 6.98 8.13 4.05
N PHE A 98 7.81 9.10 3.62
CA PHE A 98 8.36 9.18 2.26
C PHE A 98 8.55 7.78 1.62
N ALA A 99 7.75 7.51 0.58
CA ALA A 99 7.55 6.23 -0.11
C ALA A 99 7.16 5.03 0.80
N TYR A 100 6.18 4.26 0.35
CA TYR A 100 5.63 3.05 0.99
C TYR A 100 4.83 3.30 2.28
N LEU A 101 3.60 2.78 2.31
CA LEU A 101 2.62 2.89 3.40
C LEU A 101 2.07 4.32 3.66
N GLU A 102 2.50 5.32 2.89
CA GLU A 102 1.93 6.66 2.89
C GLU A 102 0.47 6.66 2.40
N ASP A 103 0.16 5.81 1.44
CA ASP A 103 -1.19 5.62 0.90
C ASP A 103 -2.07 4.83 1.88
N VAL A 104 -1.52 3.82 2.55
CA VAL A 104 -2.18 3.09 3.64
C VAL A 104 -2.53 4.04 4.79
N ASP A 105 -1.59 4.85 5.26
CA ASP A 105 -1.82 5.86 6.31
C ASP A 105 -2.93 6.84 5.91
N PHE A 106 -2.86 7.39 4.70
CA PHE A 106 -3.87 8.32 4.19
C PHE A 106 -5.25 7.69 4.11
N CYS A 107 -5.34 6.46 3.61
CA CYS A 107 -6.59 5.71 3.53
C CYS A 107 -7.19 5.43 4.91
N VAL A 108 -6.36 5.05 5.89
CA VAL A 108 -6.81 4.83 7.27
C VAL A 108 -7.35 6.12 7.88
N ARG A 109 -6.67 7.26 7.69
CA ARG A 109 -7.17 8.57 8.13
C ARG A 109 -8.49 8.94 7.45
N ALA A 110 -8.63 8.70 6.15
CA ALA A 110 -9.87 8.97 5.42
C ALA A 110 -11.04 8.13 5.97
N LYS A 111 -10.81 6.84 6.25
CA LYS A 111 -11.80 5.96 6.89
C LYS A 111 -12.18 6.44 8.29
N GLN A 112 -11.20 6.83 9.12
CA GLN A 112 -11.44 7.38 10.45
C GLN A 112 -12.22 8.70 10.41
N ALA A 113 -12.12 9.45 9.32
CA ALA A 113 -12.91 10.66 9.07
C ALA A 113 -14.31 10.38 8.49
N GLY A 114 -14.70 9.11 8.34
CA GLY A 114 -16.03 8.69 7.90
C GLY A 114 -16.18 8.43 6.40
N TYR A 115 -15.10 8.51 5.62
CA TYR A 115 -15.18 8.25 4.18
C TYR A 115 -15.10 6.75 3.85
N LYS A 116 -15.91 6.34 2.86
CA LYS A 116 -15.80 5.06 2.17
C LYS A 116 -14.72 5.13 1.09
N LEU A 117 -14.03 4.00 0.90
CA LEU A 117 -12.96 3.83 -0.09
C LEU A 117 -13.39 2.70 -1.03
N LEU A 118 -13.41 2.97 -2.33
CA LEU A 118 -13.86 1.99 -3.31
C LEU A 118 -12.75 1.47 -4.22
N TYR A 119 -12.80 0.18 -4.48
CA TYR A 119 -12.19 -0.46 -5.64
C TYR A 119 -13.18 -0.45 -6.81
N VAL A 120 -12.75 0.07 -7.97
CA VAL A 120 -13.58 0.27 -9.16
C VAL A 120 -12.98 -0.47 -10.36
N PRO A 121 -13.43 -1.72 -10.64
CA PRO A 121 -12.81 -2.56 -11.67
C PRO A 121 -13.05 -2.14 -13.11
N GLN A 122 -14.00 -1.24 -13.35
CA GLN A 122 -14.24 -0.63 -14.66
C GLN A 122 -13.16 0.41 -15.02
N SER A 123 -12.46 0.95 -14.02
CA SER A 123 -11.25 1.74 -14.24
C SER A 123 -10.06 0.80 -14.25
N VAL A 124 -9.30 0.78 -15.34
CA VAL A 124 -8.20 -0.16 -15.54
C VAL A 124 -6.93 0.58 -15.93
N ILE A 125 -5.82 0.28 -15.26
CA ILE A 125 -4.48 0.72 -15.66
C ILE A 125 -3.48 -0.44 -15.64
N TRP A 126 -2.34 -0.26 -16.33
CA TRP A 126 -1.20 -1.17 -16.29
C TRP A 126 -0.03 -0.50 -15.60
N HIS A 127 0.58 -1.20 -14.65
CA HIS A 127 1.65 -0.67 -13.83
C HIS A 127 2.97 -1.43 -14.08
N THR A 128 4.01 -0.67 -14.41
CA THR A 128 5.38 -1.19 -14.49
C THR A 128 5.95 -1.29 -13.08
N ASN A 129 5.83 -2.47 -12.48
CA ASN A 129 6.20 -2.69 -11.09
C ASN A 129 7.69 -2.39 -10.84
N ALA A 130 7.95 -1.75 -9.69
CA ALA A 130 9.29 -1.41 -9.20
C ALA A 130 10.17 -0.59 -10.16
N GLY A 131 9.57 0.16 -11.11
CA GLY A 131 10.32 0.96 -12.08
C GLY A 131 11.23 2.03 -11.45
N SER A 132 10.84 2.60 -10.31
CA SER A 132 11.58 3.71 -9.66
C SER A 132 12.64 3.25 -8.66
N SER A 133 12.37 2.20 -7.90
CA SER A 133 13.22 1.78 -6.78
C SER A 133 13.85 0.41 -6.97
N GLY A 134 13.41 -0.40 -7.94
CA GLY A 134 13.87 -1.78 -8.10
C GLY A 134 13.27 -2.75 -7.07
N VAL A 135 13.02 -3.98 -7.50
CA VAL A 135 12.46 -5.03 -6.63
C VAL A 135 13.47 -5.36 -5.53
N GLY A 136 13.05 -5.25 -4.27
CA GLY A 136 13.87 -5.67 -3.13
C GLY A 136 15.08 -4.77 -2.84
N SER A 137 15.15 -3.58 -3.44
CA SER A 137 16.25 -2.65 -3.26
C SER A 137 16.41 -2.16 -1.83
N ASP A 138 17.59 -1.63 -1.53
CA ASP A 138 17.92 -1.02 -0.24
C ASP A 138 16.93 0.10 0.11
N THR A 139 16.51 0.89 -0.87
CA THR A 139 15.49 1.93 -0.70
C THR A 139 14.15 1.34 -0.27
N HIS A 140 13.69 0.30 -0.95
CA HIS A 140 12.45 -0.39 -0.58
C HIS A 140 12.56 -1.02 0.82
N GLN A 141 13.65 -1.74 1.10
CA GLN A 141 13.88 -2.37 2.40
C GLN A 141 13.94 -1.35 3.53
N TYR A 142 14.63 -0.23 3.31
CA TYR A 142 14.76 0.85 4.28
C TYR A 142 13.39 1.43 4.63
N TYR A 143 12.66 1.95 3.63
CA TYR A 143 11.40 2.65 3.86
C TYR A 143 10.30 1.71 4.32
N MET A 144 10.20 0.50 3.77
CA MET A 144 9.23 -0.49 4.25
C MET A 144 9.50 -0.87 5.70
N THR A 145 10.76 -1.09 6.11
CA THR A 145 11.12 -1.42 7.50
C THR A 145 10.79 -0.26 8.44
N ARG A 146 11.20 0.96 8.09
CA ARG A 146 10.98 2.16 8.92
C ARG A 146 9.50 2.47 9.05
N ASN A 147 8.80 2.56 7.92
CA ASN A 147 7.41 3.00 7.87
C ASN A 147 6.47 1.94 8.47
N ARG A 148 6.80 0.64 8.37
CA ARG A 148 6.05 -0.42 9.06
C ARG A 148 6.06 -0.22 10.58
N LEU A 149 7.18 0.20 11.17
CA LEU A 149 7.21 0.57 12.59
C LEU A 149 6.30 1.78 12.85
N LEU A 150 6.47 2.88 12.10
CA LEU A 150 5.72 4.12 12.33
C LEU A 150 4.19 3.91 12.23
N VAL A 151 3.74 3.24 11.17
CA VAL A 151 2.31 2.95 10.93
C VAL A 151 1.80 1.92 11.94
N GLY A 152 2.61 0.89 12.26
CA GLY A 152 2.26 -0.10 13.27
C GLY A 152 2.07 0.49 14.67
N PHE A 153 2.96 1.37 15.11
CA PHE A 153 2.80 2.08 16.39
C PHE A 153 1.60 3.04 16.40
N ARG A 154 1.22 3.58 15.24
CA ARG A 154 0.07 4.48 15.09
C ARG A 154 -1.27 3.74 15.18
N TYR A 155 -1.41 2.59 14.51
CA TYR A 155 -2.72 1.97 14.30
C TYR A 155 -2.87 0.52 14.80
N ALA A 156 -1.79 -0.24 14.92
CA ALA A 156 -1.89 -1.66 15.24
C ALA A 156 -2.32 -1.90 16.71
N PRO A 157 -2.94 -3.05 17.02
CA PRO A 157 -3.24 -3.45 18.39
C PRO A 157 -2.00 -3.51 19.29
N LEU A 158 -2.21 -3.41 20.60
CA LEU A 158 -1.11 -3.38 21.58
C LEU A 158 -0.20 -4.62 21.48
N ARG A 159 -0.77 -5.81 21.22
CA ARG A 159 0.00 -7.05 20.96
C ARG A 159 0.99 -6.91 19.81
N THR A 160 0.56 -6.28 18.71
CA THR A 160 1.37 -6.07 17.52
C THR A 160 2.46 -5.05 17.81
N LYS A 161 2.17 -3.99 18.58
CA LYS A 161 3.19 -3.01 18.99
C LYS A 161 4.33 -3.67 19.78
N PHE A 162 4.03 -4.58 20.70
CA PHE A 162 5.04 -5.36 21.40
C PHE A 162 5.82 -6.30 20.46
N ALA A 163 5.13 -6.95 19.52
CA ALA A 163 5.78 -7.79 18.51
C ALA A 163 6.75 -6.99 17.63
N LEU A 164 6.34 -5.79 17.19
CA LEU A 164 7.15 -4.85 16.42
C LEU A 164 8.35 -4.36 17.22
N LEU A 165 8.19 -4.05 18.51
CA LEU A 165 9.31 -3.67 19.37
C LEU A 165 10.33 -4.82 19.50
N ARG A 166 9.86 -6.05 19.70
CA ARG A 166 10.73 -7.23 19.74
C ARG A 166 11.46 -7.45 18.42
N GLU A 167 10.78 -7.27 17.29
CA GLU A 167 11.36 -7.37 15.96
C GLU A 167 12.40 -6.26 15.70
N ALA A 168 12.11 -5.03 16.13
CA ALA A 168 13.03 -3.91 16.07
C ALA A 168 14.33 -4.21 16.84
N THR A 169 14.24 -4.70 18.07
CA THR A 169 15.41 -5.09 18.87
C THR A 169 16.23 -6.18 18.19
N ARG A 170 15.59 -7.22 17.64
CA ARG A 170 16.28 -8.28 16.87
C ARG A 170 16.97 -7.73 15.63
N THR A 171 16.33 -6.80 14.94
CA THR A 171 16.88 -6.16 13.74
C THR A 171 18.07 -5.25 14.07
N ILE A 172 18.06 -4.57 15.21
CA ILE A 172 19.21 -3.79 15.68
C ILE A 172 20.42 -4.71 15.94
N ILE A 173 20.20 -5.86 16.58
CA ILE A 173 21.29 -6.79 16.93
C ILE A 173 21.83 -7.51 15.68
N GLY A 174 20.96 -8.11 14.86
CA GLY A 174 21.36 -9.03 13.79
C GLY A 174 20.82 -8.72 12.39
N GLY A 175 20.16 -7.57 12.18
CA GLY A 175 19.65 -7.19 10.86
C GLY A 175 20.74 -6.68 9.91
N SER A 176 20.39 -6.58 8.62
CA SER A 176 21.26 -5.92 7.63
C SER A 176 21.50 -4.45 8.00
N SER A 177 22.60 -3.87 7.50
CA SER A 177 22.95 -2.46 7.74
C SER A 177 21.80 -1.51 7.44
N ILE A 178 21.09 -1.75 6.33
CA ILE A 178 19.95 -0.96 5.86
C ILE A 178 18.77 -1.07 6.83
N ARG A 179 18.40 -2.29 7.22
CA ARG A 179 17.28 -2.51 8.15
C ARG A 179 17.59 -1.98 9.54
N ARG A 180 18.82 -2.14 10.03
CA ARG A 180 19.30 -1.56 11.29
C ARG A 180 19.18 -0.04 11.27
N LYS A 181 19.65 0.60 10.18
CA LYS A 181 19.53 2.05 9.99
C LYS A 181 18.05 2.50 10.01
N ALA A 182 17.19 1.80 9.26
CA ALA A 182 15.76 2.09 9.20
C ALA A 182 15.07 2.05 10.58
N VAL A 183 15.37 1.03 11.39
CA VAL A 183 14.84 0.91 12.75
C VAL A 183 15.35 2.03 13.65
N LEU A 184 16.66 2.32 13.63
CA LEU A 184 17.23 3.40 14.44
C LEU A 184 16.63 4.75 14.07
N ASP A 185 16.53 5.06 12.78
CA ASP A 185 15.93 6.30 12.29
C ASP A 185 14.46 6.44 12.69
N ALA A 186 13.69 5.34 12.69
CA ALA A 186 12.31 5.35 13.21
C ALA A 186 12.27 5.72 14.69
N LEU A 187 13.18 5.17 15.51
CA LEU A 187 13.21 5.38 16.97
C LEU A 187 13.71 6.77 17.37
N ILE A 188 14.69 7.32 16.65
CA ILE A 188 15.27 8.65 16.95
C ILE A 188 14.57 9.80 16.20
N GLY A 189 13.52 9.52 15.43
CA GLY A 189 12.73 10.54 14.73
C GLY A 189 13.40 11.14 13.49
N ARG A 190 14.32 10.43 12.84
CA ARG A 190 14.88 10.84 11.53
C ARG A 190 13.97 10.40 10.39
N LEU A 191 12.94 11.21 10.13
CA LEU A 191 11.83 10.89 9.25
C LEU A 191 11.91 11.62 7.89
N GLY A 192 11.14 11.15 6.91
CA GLY A 192 11.09 11.74 5.56
C GLY A 192 12.09 11.13 4.57
N LYS A 193 12.35 11.85 3.46
CA LYS A 193 13.35 11.45 2.47
C LYS A 193 14.74 11.58 3.08
N GLN A 194 15.58 10.56 2.90
CA GLN A 194 16.97 10.56 3.35
C GLN A 194 17.91 10.68 2.15
#